data_AF-A0A2G4GIY1-F1
#
_entry.id   AF-A0A2G4GIY1-F1
#
_cell.length_a   1.000
_cell.length_b   1.000
_cell.length_c   1.000
_cell.angle_alpha   90.00
_cell.angle_beta   90.00
_cell.angle_gamma   90.00
#
_symmetry.space_group_name_H-M   'P 1'
#
loop_
_entity.id
_entity.type
_entity.pdbx_description
1 polymer ?
#
loop_
_entity_poly.entity_id
_entity_poly.type
_entity_poly.pdbx_seq_one_letter_code
_entity_poly.pdbx_strand_id
1 'polypeptide(L)'
;MHTLQVSRVDKGKVDLEDIFNKLREFNSAEECQNFLQRQLVSNLQERGYLAASLDSVAYDRDITRAWVYGGEKYTWGEIRFDTAILQKQPVDIAQDLFSVGSILNPNELVAVQQKMLHYYENHGYPFAIIKLDSSFFIDAALHAIMKVHEGPLYHIDSIVVAGKVHIQTSFLEQYLGIPSGSIYKADLLEAISKKIADLGFFREVKPWDLTLLGTGAKLNLYLESKQSSQINLLVGLMPANAQLSGKLLLTGEANMELKNTFGGGESTMLNWQQIQVQSPRLLIAFQKPYLFKSNTGVDFQFNLFKKGFFFFNLAYQTWYAVFTECKATRKGIF
;
A
#
# COMPACT_ATOMS: atom_id res chain seq x y z
N MET A 1 -2.04 15.74 40.25
CA MET A 1 -3.23 15.58 39.37
C MET A 1 -3.70 16.98 39.07
N HIS A 2 -3.88 17.30 37.79
CA HIS A 2 -4.21 18.63 37.31
C HIS A 2 -5.64 18.64 36.77
N THR A 3 -6.53 19.45 37.35
CA THR A 3 -7.97 19.45 36.99
C THR A 3 -8.27 20.50 35.93
N LEU A 4 -9.01 20.10 34.90
CA LEU A 4 -9.54 21.02 33.88
C LEU A 4 -11.00 21.38 34.18
N GLN A 5 -11.26 22.68 34.27
CA GLN A 5 -12.60 23.26 34.32
C GLN A 5 -12.87 24.02 33.02
N VAL A 6 -13.88 23.60 32.27
CA VAL A 6 -14.26 24.26 31.01
C VAL A 6 -15.55 25.02 31.24
N SER A 7 -15.57 26.29 30.85
CA SER A 7 -16.75 27.15 30.91
C SER A 7 -17.08 27.69 29.53
N ARG A 8 -18.37 27.81 29.24
CA ARG A 8 -18.87 28.35 27.99
C ARG A 8 -19.04 29.86 28.10
N VAL A 9 -18.65 30.61 27.06
CA VAL A 9 -18.75 32.08 27.03
C VAL A 9 -20.05 32.54 26.38
N ASP A 10 -20.60 31.77 25.43
CA ASP A 10 -21.82 32.10 24.68
C ASP A 10 -23.10 31.52 25.30
N LYS A 11 -24.23 32.22 25.11
CA LYS A 11 -25.58 31.82 25.58
C LYS A 11 -26.24 30.73 24.72
N GLY A 12 -25.46 29.82 24.15
CA GLY A 12 -26.00 28.88 23.16
C GLY A 12 -26.82 27.73 23.78
N LYS A 13 -27.39 26.88 22.90
CA LYS A 13 -28.33 25.81 23.25
C LYS A 13 -27.77 24.77 24.24
N VAL A 14 -28.69 24.14 24.99
CA VAL A 14 -28.50 23.18 26.10
C VAL A 14 -27.72 21.90 25.70
N ASP A 15 -27.64 21.58 24.41
CA ASP A 15 -27.08 20.32 23.87
C ASP A 15 -25.57 20.08 24.13
N LEU A 16 -24.85 20.99 24.80
CA LEU A 16 -23.42 20.88 25.10
C LEU A 16 -23.10 20.74 26.60
N GLU A 17 -24.09 20.67 27.48
CA GLU A 17 -23.87 20.61 28.93
C GLU A 17 -23.00 19.42 29.37
N ASP A 18 -23.12 18.26 28.72
CA ASP A 18 -22.30 17.07 29.02
C ASP A 18 -20.80 17.31 28.74
N ILE A 19 -20.45 18.18 27.79
CA ILE A 19 -19.06 18.49 27.45
C ILE A 19 -18.46 19.48 28.45
N PHE A 20 -19.24 20.48 28.88
CA PHE A 20 -18.77 21.57 29.74
C PHE A 20 -18.85 21.25 31.23
N ASN A 21 -19.80 20.41 31.67
CA ASN A 21 -19.98 20.08 33.08
C ASN A 21 -19.12 18.90 33.55
N LYS A 22 -18.36 18.27 32.65
CA LYS A 22 -17.49 17.13 32.97
C LYS A 22 -16.11 17.59 33.44
N LEU A 23 -15.82 17.37 34.72
CA LEU A 23 -14.48 17.51 35.28
C LEU A 23 -13.53 16.47 34.65
N ARG A 24 -12.35 16.91 34.24
CA ARG A 24 -11.31 16.05 33.66
C ARG A 24 -10.00 16.24 34.41
N GLU A 25 -9.29 15.15 34.64
CA GLU A 25 -8.00 15.15 35.32
C GLU A 25 -6.88 14.75 34.34
N PHE A 26 -5.75 15.43 34.44
CA PHE A 26 -4.56 15.24 33.61
C PHE A 26 -3.31 15.10 34.48
N ASN A 27 -2.23 14.56 33.91
CA ASN A 27 -0.97 14.43 34.64
C ASN A 27 -0.20 15.76 34.70
N SER A 28 -0.43 16.66 33.73
CA SER A 28 0.25 17.95 33.64
C SER A 28 -0.62 19.05 33.01
N ALA A 29 -0.23 20.31 33.22
CA ALA A 29 -0.83 21.46 32.54
C ALA A 29 -0.61 21.44 31.01
N GLU A 30 0.49 20.84 30.55
CA GLU A 30 0.81 20.69 29.12
C GLU A 30 -0.12 19.68 28.42
N GLU A 31 -0.40 18.54 29.07
CA GLU A 31 -1.40 17.59 28.58
C GLU A 31 -2.79 18.23 28.49
N CYS A 32 -3.14 19.03 29.48
CA CYS A 32 -4.39 19.79 29.52
C CYS A 32 -4.50 20.77 28.35
N GLN A 33 -3.43 21.50 28.04
CA GLN A 33 -3.39 22.42 26.90
C GLN A 33 -3.51 21.69 25.56
N ASN A 34 -2.80 20.58 25.39
CA ASN A 34 -2.90 19.75 24.20
C ASN A 34 -4.32 19.20 24.01
N PHE A 35 -4.97 18.77 25.10
CA PHE A 35 -6.36 18.34 25.09
C PHE A 35 -7.31 19.47 24.64
N LEU A 36 -7.19 20.66 25.22
CA LEU A 36 -8.03 21.81 24.89
C LEU A 36 -7.93 22.20 23.41
N GLN A 37 -6.71 22.28 22.89
CA GLN A 37 -6.47 22.73 21.52
C GLN A 37 -6.78 21.66 20.48
N ARG A 38 -6.37 20.40 20.70
CA ARG A 38 -6.44 19.36 19.66
C ARG A 38 -7.69 18.50 19.75
N GLN A 39 -8.26 18.30 20.94
CA GLN A 39 -9.36 17.36 21.13
C GLN A 39 -10.67 18.07 21.40
N LEU A 40 -10.71 19.04 22.31
CA LEU A 40 -11.96 19.70 22.70
C LEU A 40 -12.56 20.51 21.55
N VAL A 41 -11.78 21.43 20.98
CA VAL A 41 -12.24 22.27 19.86
C VAL A 41 -12.57 21.43 18.62
N SER A 42 -11.71 20.46 18.27
CA SER A 42 -11.96 19.54 17.15
C SER A 42 -13.26 18.76 17.34
N ASN A 43 -13.54 18.24 18.54
CA ASN A 43 -14.78 17.49 18.79
C ASN A 43 -16.04 18.38 18.71
N LEU A 44 -15.94 19.66 19.06
CA LEU A 44 -17.04 20.60 18.88
C LEU A 44 -17.27 20.88 17.39
N GLN A 45 -16.21 21.08 16.61
CA GLN A 45 -16.28 21.29 15.17
C GLN A 45 -16.87 20.07 14.44
N GLU A 46 -16.51 18.85 14.84
CA GLU A 46 -17.08 17.59 14.34
C GLU A 46 -18.59 17.45 14.61
N ARG A 47 -19.10 18.10 15.67
CA ARG A 47 -20.53 18.12 16.02
C ARG A 47 -21.31 19.26 15.33
N GLY A 48 -20.66 20.00 14.44
CA GLY A 48 -21.25 21.10 13.67
C GLY A 48 -21.06 22.49 14.26
N TYR A 49 -20.27 22.64 15.33
CA TYR A 49 -19.96 23.95 15.90
C TYR A 49 -18.70 24.53 15.25
N LEU A 50 -18.80 24.98 13.98
CA LEU A 50 -17.62 25.40 13.20
C LEU A 50 -16.92 26.63 13.75
N ALA A 51 -17.67 27.55 14.35
CA ALA A 51 -17.11 28.73 15.00
C ALA A 51 -16.49 28.41 16.37
N ALA A 52 -16.50 27.15 16.81
CA ALA A 52 -15.98 26.77 18.11
C ALA A 52 -14.50 27.12 18.22
N SER A 53 -14.16 27.84 19.29
CA SER A 53 -12.81 28.34 19.53
C SER A 53 -12.55 28.50 21.01
N LEU A 54 -11.26 28.47 21.36
CA LEU A 54 -10.79 28.72 22.72
C LEU A 54 -10.58 30.23 22.88
N ASP A 55 -11.34 30.86 23.75
CA ASP A 55 -11.30 32.31 23.96
C ASP A 55 -10.17 32.68 24.94
N SER A 56 -10.15 32.02 26.11
CA SER A 56 -9.15 32.31 27.14
C SER A 56 -8.82 31.07 27.96
N VAL A 57 -7.60 31.02 28.51
CA VAL A 57 -7.15 29.98 29.44
C VAL A 57 -6.43 30.64 30.61
N ALA A 58 -6.83 30.28 31.83
CA ALA A 58 -6.15 30.66 33.06
C ALA A 58 -5.55 29.42 33.71
N TYR A 59 -4.32 29.56 34.18
CA TYR A 59 -3.55 28.51 34.83
C TYR A 59 -3.40 28.82 36.32
N ASP A 60 -3.67 27.82 37.15
CA ASP A 60 -3.40 27.78 38.58
C ASP A 60 -2.50 26.56 38.89
N ARG A 61 -2.05 26.40 40.14
CA ARG A 61 -1.12 25.32 40.54
C ARG A 61 -1.60 23.92 40.16
N ASP A 62 -2.89 23.63 40.41
CA ASP A 62 -3.47 22.31 40.20
C ASP A 62 -4.74 22.37 39.32
N ILE A 63 -5.10 23.56 38.80
CA ILE A 63 -6.34 23.78 38.04
C ILE A 63 -6.05 24.60 36.78
N THR A 64 -6.55 24.15 35.63
CA THR A 64 -6.68 24.97 34.42
C THR A 64 -8.15 25.34 34.23
N ARG A 65 -8.44 26.63 34.06
CA ARG A 65 -9.77 27.12 33.67
C ARG A 65 -9.73 27.56 32.21
N ALA A 66 -10.62 27.01 31.40
CA ALA A 66 -10.71 27.31 29.98
C ALA A 66 -12.08 27.90 29.65
N TRP A 67 -12.09 28.99 28.89
CA TRP A 67 -13.29 29.62 28.35
C TRP A 67 -13.39 29.33 26.87
N VAL A 68 -14.48 28.69 26.47
CA VAL A 68 -14.70 28.23 25.10
C VAL A 68 -15.91 28.93 24.53
N TYR A 69 -15.76 29.44 23.32
CA TYR A 69 -16.86 29.91 22.49
C TYR A 69 -17.36 28.73 21.65
N GLY A 70 -18.63 28.34 21.80
CA GLY A 70 -19.22 27.24 21.02
C GLY A 70 -19.77 27.71 19.67
N GLY A 71 -20.50 28.83 19.67
CA GLY A 71 -21.17 29.34 18.47
C GLY A 71 -22.43 28.57 18.09
N GLU A 72 -22.95 28.85 16.91
CA GLU A 72 -24.13 28.19 16.36
C GLU A 72 -23.80 26.81 15.78
N LYS A 73 -24.83 25.97 15.65
CA LYS A 73 -24.71 24.66 15.02
C LYS A 73 -24.99 24.80 13.53
N TYR A 74 -23.98 24.54 12.73
CA TYR A 74 -24.04 24.62 11.28
C TYR A 74 -24.55 23.32 10.66
N THR A 75 -25.28 23.45 9.57
CA THR A 75 -25.84 22.33 8.80
C THR A 75 -25.38 22.38 7.34
N TRP A 76 -25.51 21.27 6.63
CA TRP A 76 -25.30 21.25 5.18
C TRP A 76 -26.48 21.92 4.48
N GLY A 77 -26.20 22.91 3.65
CA GLY A 77 -27.12 23.43 2.64
C GLY A 77 -26.94 22.70 1.31
N GLU A 78 -27.33 23.33 0.21
CA GLU A 78 -27.17 22.76 -1.13
C GLU A 78 -25.70 22.81 -1.59
N ILE A 79 -25.10 21.65 -1.83
CA ILE A 79 -23.77 21.52 -2.45
C ILE A 79 -23.94 21.11 -3.91
N ARG A 80 -23.63 22.02 -4.83
CA ARG A 80 -23.68 21.76 -6.27
C ARG A 80 -22.31 21.30 -6.77
N PHE A 81 -22.31 20.41 -7.75
CA PHE A 81 -21.08 19.95 -8.41
C PHE A 81 -20.95 20.62 -9.77
N ASP A 82 -19.74 21.06 -10.10
CA ASP A 82 -19.45 21.56 -11.43
C ASP A 82 -19.64 20.47 -12.49
N THR A 83 -20.06 20.88 -13.69
CA THR A 83 -20.36 20.02 -14.84
C THR A 83 -19.20 19.11 -15.24
N ALA A 84 -17.95 19.55 -15.08
CA ALA A 84 -16.76 18.74 -15.34
C ALA A 84 -16.69 17.47 -14.48
N ILE A 85 -17.19 17.55 -13.24
CA ILE A 85 -17.23 16.40 -12.30
C ILE A 85 -18.30 15.41 -12.75
N LEU A 86 -19.50 15.93 -13.06
CA LEU A 86 -20.68 15.15 -13.43
C LEU A 86 -20.50 14.33 -14.72
N GLN A 87 -19.63 14.77 -15.63
CA GLN A 87 -19.38 14.07 -16.90
C GLN A 87 -18.43 12.88 -16.76
N LYS A 88 -17.56 12.87 -15.75
CA LYS A 88 -16.47 11.87 -15.62
C LYS A 88 -16.71 10.86 -14.52
N GLN A 89 -17.40 11.26 -13.45
CA GLN A 89 -17.66 10.40 -12.31
C GLN A 89 -19.16 10.30 -12.05
N PRO A 90 -19.73 9.11 -11.80
CA PRO A 90 -21.02 9.03 -11.14
C PRO A 90 -20.87 9.62 -9.73
N VAL A 91 -21.49 10.78 -9.51
CA VAL A 91 -21.43 11.57 -8.25
C VAL A 91 -22.28 10.94 -7.14
N ASP A 92 -22.62 9.66 -7.26
CA ASP A 92 -23.42 8.93 -6.28
C ASP A 92 -22.77 8.95 -4.88
N ILE A 93 -21.44 9.01 -4.80
CA ILE A 93 -20.71 9.04 -3.52
C ILE A 93 -20.93 10.33 -2.73
N ALA A 94 -21.21 11.46 -3.40
CA ALA A 94 -21.25 12.76 -2.73
C ALA A 94 -22.69 13.24 -2.46
N GLN A 95 -23.69 12.76 -3.20
CA GLN A 95 -25.08 13.15 -3.00
C GLN A 95 -25.68 12.61 -1.70
N ASP A 96 -25.28 11.40 -1.28
CA ASP A 96 -25.77 10.80 -0.02
C ASP A 96 -25.15 11.47 1.23
N LEU A 97 -23.93 11.97 1.11
CA LEU A 97 -23.18 12.52 2.24
C LEU A 97 -23.58 13.97 2.58
N PHE A 98 -23.93 14.78 1.58
CA PHE A 98 -24.36 16.18 1.78
C PHE A 98 -25.89 16.30 1.78
N SER A 99 -26.55 15.56 2.67
CA SER A 99 -27.99 15.68 2.87
C SER A 99 -28.36 17.05 3.44
N VAL A 100 -29.18 17.81 2.72
CA VAL A 100 -29.63 19.15 3.16
C VAL A 100 -30.27 19.06 4.56
N GLY A 101 -29.79 19.90 5.49
CA GLY A 101 -30.25 19.98 6.87
C GLY A 101 -29.54 19.02 7.84
N SER A 102 -28.66 18.12 7.37
CA SER A 102 -27.83 17.32 8.27
C SER A 102 -26.72 18.16 8.90
N ILE A 103 -26.13 17.66 9.99
CA ILE A 103 -25.09 18.38 10.73
C ILE A 103 -23.85 18.52 9.84
N LEU A 104 -23.30 19.72 9.76
CA LEU A 104 -22.10 19.96 8.99
C LEU A 104 -20.88 19.43 9.73
N ASN A 105 -20.23 18.40 9.18
CA ASN A 105 -18.98 17.87 9.70
C ASN A 105 -17.83 18.12 8.71
N PRO A 106 -16.83 18.94 9.06
CA PRO A 106 -15.69 19.20 8.18
C PRO A 106 -14.94 17.96 7.73
N ASN A 107 -14.90 16.90 8.56
CA ASN A 107 -14.19 15.67 8.23
C ASN A 107 -14.89 14.89 7.10
N GLU A 108 -16.21 14.99 7.00
CA GLU A 108 -16.96 14.37 5.89
C GLU A 108 -16.61 15.04 4.56
N LEU A 109 -16.52 16.37 4.55
CA LEU A 109 -16.07 17.13 3.39
C LEU A 109 -14.65 16.75 2.97
N VAL A 110 -13.71 16.71 3.92
CA VAL A 110 -12.33 16.31 3.63
C VAL A 110 -12.29 14.90 3.06
N ALA A 111 -13.06 13.96 3.62
CA ALA A 111 -13.14 12.59 3.13
C ALA A 111 -13.69 12.52 1.70
N VAL A 112 -14.71 13.32 1.36
CA VAL A 112 -15.23 13.41 -0.01
C VAL A 112 -14.20 13.99 -0.97
N GLN A 113 -13.56 15.11 -0.59
CA GLN A 113 -12.51 15.73 -1.40
C GLN A 113 -11.35 14.75 -1.65
N GLN A 114 -10.92 14.01 -0.62
CA GLN A 114 -9.88 12.98 -0.76
C GLN A 114 -10.30 11.85 -1.70
N LYS A 115 -11.53 11.33 -1.57
CA LYS A 115 -12.03 10.27 -2.48
C LYS A 115 -12.07 10.73 -3.93
N MET A 116 -12.52 11.95 -4.17
CA MET A 116 -12.54 12.50 -5.52
C MET A 116 -11.13 12.77 -6.04
N LEU A 117 -10.22 13.29 -5.20
CA LEU A 117 -8.82 13.52 -5.57
C LEU A 117 -8.16 12.20 -5.97
N HIS A 118 -8.32 11.18 -5.14
CA HIS A 118 -7.84 9.81 -5.38
C HIS A 118 -8.35 9.23 -6.70
N TYR A 119 -9.61 9.50 -7.05
CA TYR A 119 -10.17 9.12 -8.34
C TYR A 119 -9.39 9.78 -9.48
N TYR A 120 -9.20 11.10 -9.45
CA TYR A 120 -8.48 11.82 -10.50
C TYR A 120 -7.01 11.38 -10.61
N GLU A 121 -6.33 11.19 -9.48
CA GLU A 121 -4.96 10.67 -9.43
C GLU A 121 -4.85 9.26 -10.04
N ASN A 122 -5.88 8.43 -9.92
CA ASN A 122 -5.93 7.11 -10.57
C ASN A 122 -6.41 7.12 -12.03
N HIS A 123 -6.79 8.29 -12.55
CA HIS A 123 -7.18 8.51 -13.94
C HIS A 123 -6.18 9.41 -14.69
N GLY A 124 -4.97 9.58 -14.14
CA GLY A 124 -3.85 10.26 -14.80
C GLY A 124 -3.66 11.72 -14.45
N TYR A 125 -4.34 12.25 -13.42
CA TYR A 125 -4.28 13.65 -13.05
C TYR A 125 -3.62 13.84 -11.66
N PRO A 126 -2.27 13.76 -11.56
CA PRO A 126 -1.55 13.87 -10.28
C PRO A 126 -1.61 15.26 -9.64
N PHE A 127 -2.03 16.28 -10.40
CA PHE A 127 -2.12 17.67 -9.93
C PHE A 127 -3.56 18.16 -9.84
N ALA A 128 -4.51 17.23 -9.72
CA ALA A 128 -5.90 17.59 -9.56
C ALA A 128 -6.11 18.37 -8.26
N ILE A 129 -6.94 19.41 -8.32
CA ILE A 129 -7.29 20.25 -7.17
C ILE A 129 -8.81 20.24 -7.04
N ILE A 130 -9.28 19.96 -5.83
CA ILE A 130 -10.71 19.95 -5.50
C ILE A 130 -10.97 20.99 -4.42
N LYS A 131 -11.85 21.94 -4.72
CA LYS A 131 -12.14 23.05 -3.81
C LYS A 131 -13.64 23.34 -3.75
N LEU A 132 -14.06 23.84 -2.60
CA LEU A 132 -15.32 24.56 -2.48
C LEU A 132 -15.10 25.99 -2.98
N ASP A 133 -15.96 26.40 -3.90
CA ASP A 133 -16.01 27.75 -4.45
C ASP A 133 -17.41 28.32 -4.23
N SER A 134 -17.52 29.64 -4.25
CA SER A 134 -18.80 30.35 -4.05
C SER A 134 -19.57 29.89 -2.79
N SER A 135 -18.86 29.66 -1.68
CA SER A 135 -19.48 29.20 -0.43
C SER A 135 -20.13 30.36 0.34
N PHE A 136 -21.36 30.16 0.81
CA PHE A 136 -22.08 31.11 1.66
C PHE A 136 -22.98 30.38 2.66
N PHE A 137 -23.39 31.06 3.73
CA PHE A 137 -24.32 30.53 4.71
C PHE A 137 -25.70 31.19 4.59
N ILE A 138 -26.76 30.38 4.68
CA ILE A 138 -28.15 30.83 4.89
C ILE A 138 -28.67 30.12 6.12
N ASP A 139 -29.08 30.85 7.17
CA ASP A 139 -29.62 30.27 8.41
C ASP A 139 -28.75 29.14 9.01
N ALA A 140 -27.42 29.38 9.08
CA ALA A 140 -26.39 28.43 9.49
C ALA A 140 -26.23 27.18 8.60
N ALA A 141 -26.91 27.10 7.44
CA ALA A 141 -26.71 26.08 6.43
C ALA A 141 -25.65 26.51 5.39
N LEU A 142 -24.65 25.66 5.13
CA LEU A 142 -23.60 25.93 4.14
C LEU A 142 -24.04 25.56 2.72
N HIS A 143 -24.12 26.55 1.84
CA HIS A 143 -24.30 26.37 0.40
C HIS A 143 -22.98 26.62 -0.31
N ALA A 144 -22.64 25.80 -1.31
CA ALA A 144 -21.40 25.97 -2.05
C ALA A 144 -21.41 25.24 -3.40
N ILE A 145 -20.43 25.55 -4.23
CA ILE A 145 -20.16 24.85 -5.49
C ILE A 145 -18.82 24.10 -5.36
N MET A 146 -18.84 22.79 -5.49
CA MET A 146 -17.63 21.98 -5.57
C MET A 146 -17.08 22.02 -6.99
N LYS A 147 -15.82 22.48 -7.13
CA LYS A 147 -15.11 22.57 -8.40
C LYS A 147 -13.87 21.70 -8.41
N VAL A 148 -13.55 21.16 -9.58
CA VAL A 148 -12.33 20.43 -9.86
C VAL A 148 -11.48 21.16 -10.90
N HIS A 149 -10.19 21.25 -10.65
CA HIS A 149 -9.18 21.60 -11.64
C HIS A 149 -8.25 20.40 -11.81
N GLU A 150 -8.45 19.62 -12.86
CA GLU A 150 -7.75 18.34 -13.04
C GLU A 150 -6.25 18.52 -13.34
N GLY A 151 -5.90 19.62 -14.00
CA GLY A 151 -4.57 19.81 -14.55
C GLY A 151 -4.31 18.91 -15.78
N PRO A 152 -3.06 18.81 -16.22
CA PRO A 152 -2.68 17.98 -17.36
C PRO A 152 -2.72 16.48 -17.05
N LEU A 153 -3.02 15.67 -18.08
CA LEU A 153 -2.89 14.21 -18.04
C LEU A 153 -1.41 13.81 -18.08
N TYR A 154 -1.00 12.92 -17.17
CA TYR A 154 0.36 12.39 -17.08
C TYR A 154 0.43 10.91 -17.47
N HIS A 155 1.52 10.57 -18.15
CA HIS A 155 1.91 9.19 -18.46
C HIS A 155 3.19 8.82 -17.72
N ILE A 156 3.37 7.54 -17.37
CA ILE A 156 4.66 7.01 -16.93
C ILE A 156 5.41 6.56 -18.18
N ASP A 157 6.38 7.35 -18.62
CA ASP A 157 7.12 7.12 -19.87
C ASP A 157 7.98 5.86 -19.79
N SER A 158 8.69 5.69 -18.68
CA SER A 158 9.61 4.57 -18.48
C SER A 158 9.96 4.36 -17.00
N ILE A 159 10.43 3.15 -16.71
CA ILE A 159 11.01 2.78 -15.42
C ILE A 159 12.54 2.79 -15.55
N VAL A 160 13.20 3.55 -14.68
CA VAL A 160 14.65 3.68 -14.61
C VAL A 160 15.13 3.05 -13.33
N VAL A 161 16.06 2.10 -13.43
CA VAL A 161 16.67 1.45 -12.26
C VAL A 161 18.04 2.05 -12.01
N ALA A 162 18.18 2.73 -10.88
CA ALA A 162 19.43 3.25 -10.37
C ALA A 162 20.03 2.26 -9.37
N GLY A 163 21.15 1.67 -9.74
CA GLY A 163 21.89 0.71 -8.91
C GLY A 163 22.55 -0.39 -9.73
N LYS A 164 23.48 -1.13 -9.13
CA LYS A 164 24.17 -2.25 -9.78
C LYS A 164 23.36 -3.54 -9.62
N VAL A 165 22.23 -3.63 -10.31
CA VAL A 165 21.35 -4.81 -10.31
C VAL A 165 21.12 -5.33 -11.72
N HIS A 166 21.05 -6.66 -11.85
CA HIS A 166 20.69 -7.29 -13.12
C HIS A 166 19.18 -7.54 -13.15
N ILE A 167 18.45 -6.70 -13.88
CA ILE A 167 17.00 -6.80 -14.02
C ILE A 167 16.54 -6.30 -15.38
N GLN A 168 15.57 -7.00 -15.96
CA GLN A 168 14.92 -6.61 -17.20
C GLN A 168 13.80 -5.62 -16.88
N THR A 169 13.78 -4.47 -17.55
CA THR A 169 12.72 -3.46 -17.38
C THR A 169 11.34 -4.05 -17.65
N SER A 170 11.21 -4.94 -18.64
CA SER A 170 9.94 -5.63 -18.95
C SER A 170 9.42 -6.49 -17.81
N PHE A 171 10.30 -7.05 -16.97
CA PHE A 171 9.87 -7.77 -15.78
C PHE A 171 9.28 -6.79 -14.75
N LEU A 172 9.94 -5.66 -14.51
CA LEU A 172 9.45 -4.62 -13.59
C LEU A 172 8.13 -4.02 -14.06
N GLU A 173 7.99 -3.71 -15.35
CA GLU A 173 6.75 -3.22 -15.94
C GLU A 173 5.58 -4.16 -15.66
N GLN A 174 5.78 -5.47 -15.88
CA GLN A 174 4.75 -6.49 -15.66
C GLN A 174 4.45 -6.70 -14.17
N TYR A 175 5.49 -6.76 -13.34
CA TYR A 175 5.38 -7.01 -11.91
C TYR A 175 4.71 -5.85 -11.16
N LEU A 176 5.13 -4.62 -11.48
CA LEU A 176 4.54 -3.42 -10.91
C LEU A 176 3.16 -3.12 -11.52
N GLY A 177 2.89 -3.61 -12.73
CA GLY A 177 1.66 -3.31 -13.47
C GLY A 177 1.70 -1.93 -14.12
N ILE A 178 2.92 -1.41 -14.38
CA ILE A 178 3.17 -0.07 -14.93
C ILE A 178 3.93 -0.25 -16.25
N PRO A 179 3.23 -0.54 -17.37
CA PRO A 179 3.85 -0.53 -18.68
C PRO A 179 4.41 0.85 -19.03
N SER A 180 5.51 0.91 -19.76
CA SER A 180 6.01 2.17 -20.33
C SER A 180 4.94 2.81 -21.23
N GLY A 181 4.70 4.12 -21.04
CA GLY A 181 3.65 4.91 -21.69
C GLY A 181 2.25 4.79 -21.07
N SER A 182 2.08 4.00 -20.00
CA SER A 182 0.78 3.86 -19.32
C SER A 182 0.37 5.16 -18.63
N ILE A 183 -0.93 5.34 -18.44
CA ILE A 183 -1.48 6.49 -17.70
C ILE A 183 -1.02 6.41 -16.24
N TYR A 184 -0.68 7.55 -15.65
CA TYR A 184 -0.36 7.65 -14.24
C TYR A 184 -1.50 7.11 -13.36
N LYS A 185 -1.16 6.27 -12.37
CA LYS A 185 -2.10 5.75 -11.37
C LYS A 185 -1.46 5.75 -9.99
N ALA A 186 -1.98 6.53 -9.05
CA ALA A 186 -1.45 6.63 -7.69
C ALA A 186 -1.39 5.27 -6.98
N ASP A 187 -2.42 4.44 -7.08
CA ASP A 187 -2.50 3.15 -6.38
C ASP A 187 -1.35 2.20 -6.74
N LEU A 188 -0.96 2.21 -8.02
CA LEU A 188 0.14 1.39 -8.50
C LEU A 188 1.48 1.88 -7.96
N LEU A 189 1.64 3.20 -7.84
CA LEU A 189 2.86 3.82 -7.35
C LEU A 189 3.04 3.63 -5.85
N GLU A 190 1.98 3.82 -5.06
CA GLU A 190 1.99 3.57 -3.61
C GLU A 190 2.37 2.12 -3.27
N ALA A 191 1.97 1.17 -4.13
CA ALA A 191 2.29 -0.24 -3.96
C ALA A 191 3.75 -0.62 -4.31
N ILE A 192 4.54 0.26 -4.94
CA ILE A 192 5.87 -0.08 -5.48
C ILE A 192 6.80 -0.61 -4.41
N SER A 193 7.04 0.14 -3.33
CA SER A 193 8.02 -0.25 -2.30
C SER A 193 7.66 -1.60 -1.66
N LYS A 194 6.36 -1.83 -1.43
CA LYS A 194 5.86 -3.12 -0.94
C LYS A 194 6.12 -4.25 -1.94
N LYS A 195 5.75 -4.06 -3.21
CA LYS A 195 6.01 -5.05 -4.27
C LYS A 195 7.51 -5.35 -4.41
N ILE A 196 8.36 -4.32 -4.42
CA ILE A 196 9.82 -4.52 -4.50
C ILE A 196 10.35 -5.30 -3.31
N ALA A 197 9.86 -5.05 -2.10
CA ALA A 197 10.22 -5.82 -0.91
C ALA A 197 9.79 -7.29 -1.02
N ASP A 198 8.59 -7.56 -1.56
CA ASP A 198 8.03 -8.90 -1.75
C ASP A 198 8.87 -9.77 -2.71
N LEU A 199 9.65 -9.17 -3.62
CA LEU A 199 10.59 -9.92 -4.48
C LEU A 199 11.66 -10.66 -3.66
N GLY A 200 12.12 -10.08 -2.55
CA GLY A 200 13.07 -10.72 -1.64
C GLY A 200 14.52 -10.85 -2.14
N PHE A 201 14.80 -10.52 -3.41
CA PHE A 201 16.15 -10.53 -4.01
C PHE A 201 16.72 -9.13 -4.31
N PHE A 202 15.95 -8.07 -4.03
CA PHE A 202 16.44 -6.69 -4.00
C PHE A 202 16.23 -6.04 -2.64
N ARG A 203 16.97 -4.96 -2.42
CA ARG A 203 16.76 -3.99 -1.35
C ARG A 203 16.60 -2.61 -1.96
N GLU A 204 15.56 -1.90 -1.56
CA GLU A 204 15.39 -0.49 -1.87
C GLU A 204 16.33 0.35 -0.98
N VAL A 205 17.23 1.13 -1.60
CA VAL A 205 18.23 1.95 -0.89
C VAL A 205 17.65 3.30 -0.48
N LYS A 206 16.75 3.83 -1.32
CA LYS A 206 15.94 5.00 -1.03
C LYS A 206 14.56 4.84 -1.69
N PRO A 207 13.51 5.50 -1.16
CA PRO A 207 12.20 5.50 -1.78
C PRO A 207 12.28 5.86 -3.26
N TRP A 208 11.47 5.19 -4.07
CA TRP A 208 11.24 5.59 -5.45
C TRP A 208 10.82 7.05 -5.55
N ASP A 209 11.15 7.67 -6.68
CA ASP A 209 10.73 9.04 -7.00
C ASP A 209 10.33 9.16 -8.47
N LEU A 210 9.58 10.22 -8.78
CA LEU A 210 9.20 10.56 -10.15
C LEU A 210 10.02 11.76 -10.62
N THR A 211 10.68 11.60 -11.76
CA THR A 211 11.14 12.75 -12.53
C THR A 211 10.03 13.20 -13.46
N LEU A 212 9.36 14.27 -13.08
CA LEU A 212 8.31 14.89 -13.88
C LEU A 212 8.93 15.57 -15.12
N LEU A 213 8.31 15.31 -16.26
CA LEU A 213 8.54 15.97 -17.55
C LEU A 213 7.26 16.75 -17.89
N GLY A 214 7.19 17.39 -19.08
CA GLY A 214 6.06 18.25 -19.44
C GLY A 214 4.67 17.59 -19.27
N THR A 215 4.47 16.41 -19.85
CA THR A 215 3.23 15.60 -19.75
C THR A 215 3.51 14.11 -19.52
N GLY A 216 4.71 13.80 -19.02
CA GLY A 216 5.20 12.46 -18.79
C GLY A 216 6.04 12.41 -17.53
N ALA A 217 6.30 11.23 -17.00
CA ALA A 217 7.15 11.03 -15.84
C ALA A 217 8.02 9.79 -15.99
N LYS A 218 9.25 9.87 -15.50
CA LYS A 218 10.12 8.69 -15.34
C LYS A 218 10.04 8.20 -13.90
N LEU A 219 9.76 6.92 -13.73
CA LEU A 219 9.77 6.26 -12.43
C LEU A 219 11.18 5.78 -12.11
N ASN A 220 11.82 6.38 -11.11
CA ASN A 220 13.15 6.00 -10.70
C ASN A 220 13.09 5.05 -9.50
N LEU A 221 13.68 3.87 -9.65
CA LEU A 221 13.81 2.85 -8.62
C LEU A 221 15.26 2.76 -8.18
N TYR A 222 15.52 2.73 -6.87
CA TYR A 222 16.87 2.75 -6.33
C TYR A 222 17.17 1.44 -5.63
N LEU A 223 17.71 0.50 -6.40
CA LEU A 223 17.75 -0.92 -6.03
C LEU A 223 19.19 -1.43 -5.90
N GLU A 224 19.41 -2.23 -4.86
CA GLU A 224 20.62 -3.02 -4.68
C GLU A 224 20.30 -4.51 -4.62
N SER A 225 21.23 -5.35 -5.06
CA SER A 225 21.07 -6.80 -4.99
C SER A 225 21.15 -7.26 -3.54
N LYS A 226 20.20 -8.10 -3.13
CA LYS A 226 20.23 -8.81 -1.85
C LYS A 226 20.75 -10.22 -2.07
N GLN A 227 21.59 -10.72 -1.17
CA GLN A 227 22.04 -12.12 -1.21
C GLN A 227 20.85 -13.04 -0.88
N SER A 228 20.15 -13.48 -1.92
CA SER A 228 19.00 -14.37 -1.83
C SER A 228 19.23 -15.72 -2.51
N SER A 229 20.35 -15.88 -3.22
CA SER A 229 20.76 -17.12 -3.86
C SER A 229 21.69 -17.90 -2.93
N GLN A 230 21.50 -19.22 -2.86
CA GLN A 230 22.24 -20.14 -2.00
C GLN A 230 22.77 -21.31 -2.81
N ILE A 231 24.01 -21.71 -2.53
CA ILE A 231 24.65 -22.89 -3.12
C ILE A 231 25.38 -23.62 -1.99
N ASN A 232 24.96 -24.84 -1.66
CA ASN A 232 25.54 -25.69 -0.65
C ASN A 232 25.94 -27.02 -1.30
N LEU A 233 27.19 -27.44 -1.09
CA LEU A 233 27.72 -28.71 -1.57
C LEU A 233 28.32 -29.47 -0.39
N LEU A 234 27.90 -30.71 -0.20
CA LEU A 234 28.42 -31.62 0.81
C LEU A 234 28.84 -32.92 0.13
N VAL A 235 30.04 -33.38 0.43
CA VAL A 235 30.56 -34.66 -0.06
C VAL A 235 31.03 -35.46 1.14
N GLY A 236 30.62 -36.73 1.21
CA GLY A 236 30.94 -37.64 2.29
C GLY A 236 31.46 -38.97 1.76
N LEU A 237 32.18 -39.68 2.61
CA LEU A 237 32.58 -41.06 2.36
C LEU A 237 31.94 -41.92 3.44
N MET A 238 31.14 -42.91 3.03
CA MET A 238 30.58 -43.90 3.93
C MET A 238 31.49 -45.13 3.95
N PRO A 239 31.97 -45.56 5.15
CA PRO A 239 32.84 -46.73 5.27
C PRO A 239 32.18 -48.00 4.75
N ALA A 240 33.00 -48.90 4.22
CA ALA A 240 32.56 -50.21 3.78
C ALA A 240 31.83 -50.96 4.90
N ASN A 241 30.63 -51.45 4.61
CA ASN A 241 29.86 -52.30 5.51
C ASN A 241 29.24 -53.47 4.73
N ALA A 242 28.59 -54.40 5.42
CA ALA A 242 27.98 -55.58 4.81
C ALA A 242 26.86 -55.23 3.79
N GLN A 243 26.19 -54.09 3.95
CA GLN A 243 25.17 -53.59 3.00
C GLN A 243 25.78 -52.99 1.72
N LEU A 244 27.05 -52.56 1.76
CA LEU A 244 27.78 -52.01 0.61
C LEU A 244 28.62 -53.06 -0.14
N SER A 245 28.46 -54.35 0.18
CA SER A 245 29.30 -55.44 -0.36
C SER A 245 30.81 -55.18 -0.16
N GLY A 246 31.18 -54.56 0.95
CA GLY A 246 32.59 -54.26 1.26
C GLY A 246 33.20 -53.09 0.47
N LYS A 247 32.41 -52.33 -0.29
CA LYS A 247 32.88 -51.16 -1.04
C LYS A 247 32.66 -49.87 -0.26
N LEU A 248 33.61 -48.94 -0.37
CA LEU A 248 33.44 -47.56 0.07
C LEU A 248 32.37 -46.87 -0.79
N LEU A 249 31.43 -46.15 -0.16
CA LEU A 249 30.41 -45.39 -0.90
C LEU A 249 30.70 -43.89 -0.81
N LEU A 250 30.84 -43.24 -1.95
CA LEU A 250 30.79 -41.78 -2.05
C LEU A 250 29.34 -41.33 -1.86
N THR A 251 29.09 -40.54 -0.81
CA THR A 251 27.82 -39.86 -0.58
C THR A 251 27.95 -38.39 -0.91
N GLY A 252 26.83 -37.74 -1.22
CA GLY A 252 26.85 -36.31 -1.48
C GLY A 252 25.47 -35.69 -1.49
N GLU A 253 25.47 -34.38 -1.30
CA GLU A 253 24.31 -33.52 -1.40
C GLU A 253 24.72 -32.21 -2.07
N ALA A 254 23.92 -31.76 -3.02
CA ALA A 254 24.06 -30.45 -3.65
C ALA A 254 22.70 -29.75 -3.62
N ASN A 255 22.65 -28.61 -2.94
CA ASN A 255 21.50 -27.73 -2.88
C ASN A 255 21.84 -26.41 -3.54
N MET A 256 21.04 -25.99 -4.49
CA MET A 256 21.17 -24.71 -5.15
C MET A 256 19.77 -24.09 -5.27
N GLU A 257 19.64 -22.86 -4.80
CA GLU A 257 18.48 -22.01 -5.00
C GLU A 257 18.98 -20.68 -5.54
N LEU A 258 18.73 -20.41 -6.82
CA LEU A 258 19.10 -19.16 -7.48
C LEU A 258 17.85 -18.34 -7.74
N LYS A 259 17.89 -17.05 -7.39
CA LYS A 259 16.83 -16.08 -7.69
C LYS A 259 17.34 -15.01 -8.63
N ASN A 260 16.56 -14.72 -9.66
CA ASN A 260 16.78 -13.63 -10.61
C ASN A 260 18.17 -13.65 -11.30
N THR A 261 18.64 -14.84 -11.70
CA THR A 261 19.92 -15.06 -12.40
C THR A 261 20.02 -14.36 -13.77
N PHE A 262 18.94 -14.29 -14.53
CA PHE A 262 18.79 -13.72 -15.88
C PHE A 262 18.00 -12.39 -15.88
N GLY A 263 17.67 -11.87 -14.70
CA GLY A 263 16.99 -10.59 -14.54
C GLY A 263 15.49 -10.60 -14.82
N GLY A 264 14.88 -11.77 -15.04
CA GLY A 264 13.46 -11.91 -15.37
C GLY A 264 12.58 -12.34 -14.19
N GLY A 265 13.08 -12.26 -12.96
CA GLY A 265 12.40 -12.70 -11.75
C GLY A 265 12.26 -14.23 -11.63
N GLU A 266 13.08 -14.99 -12.36
CA GLU A 266 13.07 -16.45 -12.29
C GLU A 266 13.61 -17.01 -10.98
N SER A 267 13.19 -18.21 -10.64
CA SER A 267 13.74 -19.02 -9.56
C SER A 267 14.20 -20.36 -10.13
N THR A 268 15.42 -20.78 -9.80
CA THR A 268 15.99 -22.07 -10.17
C THR A 268 16.37 -22.83 -8.92
N MET A 269 15.86 -24.05 -8.78
CA MET A 269 16.16 -24.94 -7.67
C MET A 269 16.78 -26.24 -8.22
N LEU A 270 17.87 -26.67 -7.59
CA LEU A 270 18.45 -27.99 -7.75
C LEU A 270 18.70 -28.58 -6.36
N ASN A 271 18.09 -29.72 -6.08
CA ASN A 271 18.34 -30.52 -4.90
C ASN A 271 18.75 -31.92 -5.38
N TRP A 272 20.02 -32.25 -5.23
CA TRP A 272 20.57 -33.55 -5.54
C TRP A 272 21.08 -34.20 -4.26
N GLN A 273 20.72 -35.45 -4.03
CA GLN A 273 21.14 -36.20 -2.85
C GLN A 273 21.43 -37.65 -3.21
N GLN A 274 22.56 -38.16 -2.72
CA GLN A 274 22.98 -39.55 -2.84
C GLN A 274 23.48 -40.03 -1.47
N ILE A 275 22.54 -40.47 -0.61
CA ILE A 275 22.82 -40.92 0.76
C ILE A 275 22.93 -42.45 0.83
N GLN A 276 22.15 -43.16 0.00
CA GLN A 276 22.07 -44.61 -0.04
C GLN A 276 22.57 -45.16 -1.38
N VAL A 277 23.07 -46.40 -1.38
CA VAL A 277 23.50 -47.08 -2.60
C VAL A 277 22.37 -47.11 -3.62
N GLN A 278 22.71 -46.72 -4.85
CA GLN A 278 21.80 -46.80 -6.00
C GLN A 278 20.46 -46.08 -5.82
N SER A 279 20.38 -45.12 -4.89
CA SER A 279 19.13 -44.42 -4.59
C SER A 279 19.25 -42.88 -4.66
N PRO A 280 19.66 -42.32 -5.82
CA PRO A 280 19.72 -40.87 -5.99
C PRO A 280 18.34 -40.23 -5.93
N ARG A 281 18.31 -39.05 -5.33
CA ARG A 281 17.21 -38.09 -5.41
C ARG A 281 17.68 -36.89 -6.20
N LEU A 282 16.88 -36.45 -7.16
CA LEU A 282 17.13 -35.24 -7.92
C LEU A 282 15.81 -34.51 -8.11
N LEU A 283 15.73 -33.30 -7.57
CA LEU A 283 14.69 -32.33 -7.85
C LEU A 283 15.33 -31.17 -8.61
N ILE A 284 14.81 -30.87 -9.80
CA ILE A 284 15.11 -29.66 -10.55
C ILE A 284 13.80 -28.90 -10.69
N ALA A 285 13.77 -27.64 -10.28
CA ALA A 285 12.65 -26.76 -10.53
C ALA A 285 13.13 -25.46 -11.17
N PHE A 286 12.38 -24.98 -12.14
CA PHE A 286 12.62 -23.70 -12.80
C PHE A 286 11.28 -22.98 -12.96
N GLN A 287 11.18 -21.79 -12.40
CA GLN A 287 9.99 -20.95 -12.49
C GLN A 287 10.35 -19.62 -13.13
N LYS A 288 9.60 -19.19 -14.14
CA LYS A 288 9.68 -17.85 -14.72
C LYS A 288 8.29 -17.22 -14.78
N PRO A 289 8.03 -16.12 -14.03
CA PRO A 289 6.68 -15.59 -13.85
C PRO A 289 6.09 -14.94 -15.11
N TYR A 290 6.91 -14.30 -15.94
CA TYR A 290 6.44 -13.60 -17.14
C TYR A 290 7.25 -13.99 -18.37
N LEU A 291 6.54 -14.33 -19.45
CA LEU A 291 7.08 -14.69 -20.75
C LEU A 291 6.51 -13.76 -21.82
N PHE A 292 7.36 -13.37 -22.77
CA PHE A 292 6.96 -12.60 -23.95
C PHE A 292 6.16 -11.32 -23.63
N LYS A 293 6.49 -10.63 -22.53
CA LYS A 293 5.76 -9.44 -22.04
C LYS A 293 4.26 -9.69 -21.79
N SER A 294 3.92 -10.93 -21.46
CA SER A 294 2.57 -11.34 -21.12
C SER A 294 2.48 -11.72 -19.65
N ASN A 295 1.25 -11.77 -19.15
CA ASN A 295 0.90 -12.31 -17.85
C ASN A 295 1.00 -13.85 -17.78
N THR A 296 1.72 -14.49 -18.69
CA THR A 296 1.91 -15.94 -18.69
C THR A 296 3.29 -16.30 -18.17
N GLY A 297 3.35 -17.16 -17.16
CA GLY A 297 4.58 -17.76 -16.66
C GLY A 297 4.72 -19.23 -17.03
N VAL A 298 5.93 -19.74 -16.96
CA VAL A 298 6.25 -21.16 -17.06
C VAL A 298 6.83 -21.63 -15.75
N ASP A 299 6.44 -22.83 -15.38
CA ASP A 299 7.15 -23.60 -14.39
C ASP A 299 7.36 -25.02 -14.86
N PHE A 300 8.57 -25.46 -14.58
CA PHE A 300 9.07 -26.77 -14.88
C PHE A 300 9.56 -27.38 -13.58
N GLN A 301 9.02 -28.55 -13.24
CA GLN A 301 9.51 -29.35 -12.13
C GLN A 301 9.79 -30.78 -12.60
N PHE A 302 10.99 -31.25 -12.28
CA PHE A 302 11.46 -32.60 -12.56
C PHE A 302 11.87 -33.26 -11.25
N ASN A 303 11.25 -34.40 -10.95
CA ASN A 303 11.56 -35.23 -9.80
C ASN A 303 12.02 -36.62 -10.27
N LEU A 304 13.21 -36.99 -9.84
CA LEU A 304 13.76 -38.34 -10.00
C LEU A 304 14.01 -38.93 -8.61
N PHE A 305 13.39 -40.08 -8.37
CA PHE A 305 13.66 -40.90 -7.21
C PHE A 305 13.94 -42.34 -7.67
N LYS A 306 15.17 -42.81 -7.41
CA LYS A 306 15.55 -44.20 -7.66
C LYS A 306 15.69 -44.94 -6.33
N LYS A 307 15.29 -46.21 -6.28
CA LYS A 307 15.45 -47.09 -5.10
C LYS A 307 15.91 -48.48 -5.53
N GLY A 308 17.21 -48.73 -5.45
CA GLY A 308 17.83 -50.00 -5.88
C GLY A 308 17.75 -50.23 -7.40
N PHE A 309 17.85 -51.49 -7.82
CA PHE A 309 17.83 -51.87 -9.25
C PHE A 309 16.42 -51.96 -9.86
N PHE A 310 15.38 -52.15 -9.05
CA PHE A 310 14.03 -52.50 -9.53
C PHE A 310 12.99 -51.38 -9.40
N PHE A 311 13.28 -50.29 -8.68
CA PHE A 311 12.34 -49.18 -8.51
C PHE A 311 12.92 -47.86 -9.04
N PHE A 312 12.22 -47.31 -10.03
CA PHE A 312 12.53 -46.03 -10.67
C PHE A 312 11.23 -45.22 -10.74
N ASN A 313 11.19 -44.04 -10.12
CA ASN A 313 10.08 -43.12 -10.20
C ASN A 313 10.56 -41.82 -10.88
N LEU A 314 9.94 -41.54 -12.03
CA LEU A 314 10.17 -40.34 -12.82
C LEU A 314 8.85 -39.57 -12.85
N ALA A 315 8.84 -38.35 -12.32
CA ALA A 315 7.71 -37.46 -12.42
C ALA A 315 8.20 -36.13 -12.99
N TYR A 316 7.68 -35.74 -14.15
CA TYR A 316 7.81 -34.40 -14.68
C TYR A 316 6.45 -33.72 -14.59
N GLN A 317 6.43 -32.44 -14.23
CA GLN A 317 5.23 -31.62 -14.23
C GLN A 317 5.58 -30.28 -14.87
N THR A 318 4.79 -29.90 -15.87
CA THR A 318 4.88 -28.59 -16.50
C THR A 318 3.56 -27.87 -16.33
N TRP A 319 3.63 -26.65 -15.82
CA TRP A 319 2.46 -25.79 -15.69
C TRP A 319 2.73 -24.43 -16.31
N TYR A 320 1.70 -23.88 -16.93
CA TYR A 320 1.66 -22.47 -17.26
C TYR A 320 0.74 -21.77 -16.25
N ALA A 321 1.16 -20.59 -15.82
CA ALA A 321 0.35 -19.75 -14.95
C ALA A 321 -0.08 -18.52 -15.73
N VAL A 322 -1.38 -18.24 -15.75
CA VAL A 322 -1.88 -16.93 -16.20
C VAL A 322 -2.17 -16.09 -14.97
N PHE A 323 -1.45 -14.98 -14.85
CA PHE A 323 -1.61 -14.00 -13.78
C PHE A 323 -2.66 -12.98 -14.21
N THR A 324 -3.86 -13.04 -13.62
CA THR A 324 -4.83 -11.93 -13.74
C THR A 324 -4.71 -11.02 -12.52
N GLU A 325 -5.25 -9.80 -12.60
CA GLU A 325 -5.19 -8.78 -11.54
C GLU A 325 -5.66 -9.26 -10.15
N CYS A 326 -6.25 -10.46 -10.03
CA CYS A 326 -6.78 -10.97 -8.76
C CYS A 326 -6.44 -12.43 -8.40
N LYS A 327 -5.68 -13.20 -9.21
CA LYS A 327 -5.20 -14.58 -8.86
C LYS A 327 -4.30 -15.18 -9.94
N ALA A 328 -3.30 -15.97 -9.53
CA ALA A 328 -2.56 -16.85 -10.43
C ALA A 328 -3.34 -18.15 -10.65
N THR A 329 -3.73 -18.45 -11.89
CA THR A 329 -4.37 -19.74 -12.23
C THR A 329 -3.33 -20.64 -12.89
N ARG A 330 -2.93 -21.72 -12.21
CA ARG A 330 -2.03 -22.75 -12.77
C ARG A 330 -2.86 -23.77 -13.55
N LYS A 331 -2.48 -24.04 -14.80
CA LYS A 331 -3.02 -25.14 -15.60
C LYS A 331 -1.89 -26.09 -15.98
N GLY A 332 -2.08 -27.37 -15.65
CA GLY A 332 -1.11 -28.41 -15.95
C GLY A 332 -1.16 -28.82 -17.42
N ILE A 333 0.01 -29.14 -17.97
CA ILE A 333 0.17 -29.89 -19.22
C ILE A 333 0.68 -31.27 -18.77
N PHE A 334 -0.11 -32.31 -19.03
CA PHE A 334 0.23 -33.71 -18.69
C PHE A 334 1.14 -34.32 -19.77
#